data_AF-A0A259S397-F1
#
_entry.id   AF-A0A259S397-F1
#
_cell.length_a   1.000
_cell.length_b   1.000
_cell.length_c   1.000
_cell.angle_alpha   90.00
_cell.angle_beta   90.00
_cell.angle_gamma   90.00
#
_symmetry.space_group_name_H-M   'P 1'
#
loop_
_entity.id
_entity.type
_entity.pdbx_description
1 polymer ?
#
loop_
_entity_poly.entity_id
_entity_poly.type
_entity_poly.pdbx_seq_one_letter_code
_entity_poly.pdbx_strand_id
1 'polypeptide(L)'
;MNLDRDTTSRSNKPKIKTDSDRRLQVELALSQEQIDACFRLRYRIFVEELGAKIDCALPLGLESDHFDEYCHHMLVRDLDSGEAVACTRILTDTQAQVAGGYYSAKEFDLSCLRDIDGRVM
;
A
#
# COMPACT_ATOMS: atom_id res chain seq x y z
N MET A 1 23.70 -12.54 58.38
CA MET A 1 23.73 -11.09 58.11
C MET A 1 24.28 -10.91 56.71
N ASN A 2 23.41 -10.48 55.78
CA ASN A 2 23.71 -9.68 54.58
C ASN A 2 24.74 -10.23 53.56
N LEU A 3 24.50 -10.24 52.25
CA LEU A 3 23.44 -9.66 51.43
C LEU A 3 23.61 -10.24 50.01
N ASP A 4 22.66 -11.03 49.53
CA ASP A 4 22.46 -11.25 48.10
C ASP A 4 22.01 -9.94 47.46
N ARG A 5 22.79 -9.38 46.51
CA ARG A 5 22.27 -8.39 45.55
C ARG A 5 22.93 -8.46 44.17
N ASP A 6 22.03 -8.30 43.22
CA ASP A 6 22.16 -7.74 41.88
C ASP A 6 22.62 -8.61 40.71
N THR A 7 21.70 -9.51 40.35
CA THR A 7 20.98 -9.47 39.05
C THR A 7 21.59 -8.60 37.95
N THR A 8 22.49 -9.17 37.15
CA THR A 8 22.66 -8.72 35.76
C THR A 8 21.58 -9.38 34.90
N SER A 9 20.40 -8.74 34.89
CA SER A 9 19.32 -9.01 33.94
C SER A 9 19.83 -8.80 32.52
N ARG A 10 20.24 -9.89 31.85
CA ARG A 10 20.38 -9.89 30.39
C ARG A 10 18.98 -9.77 29.82
N SER A 11 18.62 -8.54 29.47
CA SER A 11 17.44 -8.19 28.68
C SER A 11 17.33 -9.13 27.47
N ASN A 12 16.45 -10.12 27.57
CA ASN A 12 16.08 -10.98 26.44
C ASN A 12 15.10 -10.19 25.57
N LYS A 13 15.61 -9.22 24.81
CA LYS A 13 14.82 -8.58 23.75
C LYS A 13 14.54 -9.65 22.70
N PRO A 14 13.28 -9.89 22.30
CA PRO A 14 12.99 -10.80 21.21
C PRO A 14 13.73 -10.28 19.96
N LYS A 15 14.63 -11.10 19.42
CA LYS A 15 15.22 -10.83 18.11
C LYS A 15 14.07 -10.90 17.11
N ILE A 16 13.64 -9.75 16.60
CA ILE A 16 12.81 -9.70 15.40
C ILE A 16 13.60 -10.46 14.34
N LYS A 17 13.08 -11.62 13.91
CA LYS A 17 13.66 -12.31 12.74
C LYS A 17 13.48 -11.36 11.57
N THR A 18 14.53 -10.64 11.21
CA THR A 18 14.63 -10.03 9.89
C THR A 18 14.60 -11.18 8.92
N ASP A 19 13.49 -11.33 8.22
CA ASP A 19 13.27 -12.35 7.22
C ASP A 19 14.12 -12.03 6.00
N SER A 20 15.41 -12.35 6.09
CA SER A 20 16.42 -11.96 5.09
C SER A 20 16.34 -12.76 3.80
N ASP A 21 15.34 -13.63 3.66
CA ASP A 21 15.19 -14.57 2.53
C ASP A 21 13.81 -14.51 1.84
N ARG A 22 12.90 -13.61 2.21
CA ARG A 22 11.61 -13.52 1.50
C ARG A 22 11.86 -13.22 0.03
N ARG A 23 11.44 -14.15 -0.82
CA ARG A 23 11.53 -13.98 -2.27
C ARG A 23 10.36 -13.11 -2.73
N LEU A 24 10.54 -11.80 -2.69
CA LEU A 24 9.53 -10.85 -3.15
C LEU A 24 9.65 -10.60 -4.66
N GLN A 25 8.53 -10.69 -5.36
CA GLN A 25 8.42 -10.32 -6.77
C GLN A 25 7.53 -9.10 -6.92
N VAL A 26 7.99 -8.13 -7.71
CA VAL A 26 7.23 -6.94 -8.09
C VAL A 26 6.74 -7.11 -9.52
N GLU A 27 5.47 -6.85 -9.75
CA GLU A 27 4.85 -6.90 -11.07
C GLU A 27 3.85 -5.74 -11.26
N LEU A 28 3.66 -5.31 -12.50
CA LEU A 28 2.46 -4.55 -12.85
C LEU A 28 1.29 -5.52 -12.96
N ALA A 29 0.17 -5.20 -12.32
CA ALA A 29 -1.06 -5.95 -12.46
C ALA A 29 -1.68 -5.64 -13.82
N LEU A 30 -1.60 -6.61 -14.73
CA LEU A 30 -2.10 -6.50 -16.10
C LEU A 30 -3.32 -7.39 -16.35
N SER A 31 -3.49 -8.44 -15.54
CA SER A 31 -4.68 -9.30 -15.58
C SER A 31 -5.71 -8.86 -14.54
N GLN A 32 -6.99 -9.19 -14.80
CA GLN A 32 -8.07 -8.93 -13.86
C GLN A 32 -7.81 -9.59 -12.50
N GLU A 33 -7.23 -10.80 -12.49
CA GLU A 33 -6.90 -11.51 -11.25
C GLU A 33 -5.88 -10.75 -10.39
N GLN A 34 -4.86 -10.15 -11.02
CA GLN A 34 -3.86 -9.34 -10.33
C GLN A 34 -4.46 -8.04 -9.80
N ILE A 35 -5.33 -7.39 -10.58
CA ILE A 35 -6.04 -6.18 -10.17
C ILE A 35 -6.95 -6.47 -8.98
N ASP A 36 -7.72 -7.55 -9.02
CA ASP A 36 -8.58 -7.95 -7.92
C ASP A 36 -7.76 -8.31 -6.67
N ALA A 37 -6.55 -8.87 -6.82
CA ALA A 37 -5.65 -9.12 -5.70
C ALA A 37 -5.21 -7.82 -5.02
N CYS A 38 -4.93 -6.76 -5.78
CA CYS A 38 -4.68 -5.42 -5.24
C CYS A 38 -5.89 -4.89 -4.47
N PHE A 39 -7.09 -4.95 -5.04
CA PHE A 39 -8.31 -4.45 -4.40
C PHE A 39 -8.69 -5.23 -3.13
N ARG A 40 -8.50 -6.56 -3.12
CA ARG A 40 -8.69 -7.38 -1.91
C ARG A 40 -7.69 -7.03 -0.82
N LEU A 41 -6.42 -6.83 -1.18
CA LEU A 41 -5.39 -6.45 -0.21
C LEU A 41 -5.68 -5.07 0.41
N ARG A 42 -6.07 -4.10 -0.44
CA ARG A 42 -6.51 -2.77 0.01
C ARG A 42 -7.73 -2.86 0.92
N TYR A 43 -8.73 -3.68 0.58
CA TYR A 43 -9.91 -3.89 1.42
C TYR A 43 -9.52 -4.41 2.80
N ARG A 44 -8.72 -5.48 2.85
CA ARG A 44 -8.24 -6.04 4.12
C ARG A 44 -7.55 -4.97 4.98
N ILE A 45 -6.65 -4.20 4.40
CA ILE A 45 -5.89 -3.20 5.16
C ILE A 45 -6.77 -1.99 5.53
N PHE A 46 -7.36 -1.31 4.56
CA PHE A 46 -8.06 -0.06 4.80
C PHE A 46 -9.40 -0.26 5.48
N VAL A 47 -10.17 -1.28 5.10
CA VAL A 47 -11.53 -1.49 5.62
C VAL A 47 -11.49 -2.37 6.87
N GLU A 48 -10.91 -3.57 6.79
CA GLU A 48 -10.96 -4.51 7.91
C GLU A 48 -10.02 -4.12 9.05
N GLU A 49 -8.79 -3.71 8.74
CA GLU A 49 -7.78 -3.40 9.76
C GLU A 49 -7.83 -1.94 10.22
N LEU A 50 -8.03 -0.98 9.30
CA LEU A 50 -8.01 0.46 9.60
C LEU A 50 -9.40 1.11 9.74
N GLY A 51 -10.49 0.38 9.44
CA GLY A 51 -11.86 0.85 9.66
C GLY A 51 -12.33 1.95 8.70
N ALA A 52 -11.72 2.06 7.51
CA ALA A 52 -12.18 2.96 6.46
C ALA A 52 -13.60 2.61 6.03
N LYS A 53 -14.41 3.65 5.79
CA LYS A 53 -15.77 3.49 5.28
C LYS A 53 -15.73 3.58 3.76
N ILE A 54 -16.04 2.48 3.10
CA ILE A 54 -16.19 2.44 1.65
C ILE A 54 -17.66 2.62 1.28
N ASP A 55 -17.91 3.19 0.10
CA ASP A 55 -19.25 3.28 -0.44
C ASP A 55 -19.83 1.89 -0.75
N CYS A 56 -21.08 1.67 -0.37
CA CYS A 56 -21.78 0.37 -0.49
C CYS A 56 -22.03 -0.09 -1.94
N ALA A 57 -21.59 0.69 -2.95
CA ALA A 57 -21.79 0.40 -4.36
C ALA A 57 -20.81 -0.66 -4.90
N LEU A 58 -19.75 -0.98 -4.16
CA LEU A 58 -18.75 -1.96 -4.57
C LEU A 58 -19.09 -3.37 -4.05
N PRO A 59 -18.71 -4.43 -4.78
CA PRO A 59 -18.77 -5.79 -4.26
C PRO A 59 -18.06 -5.89 -2.91
N LEU A 60 -18.71 -6.55 -1.95
CA LEU A 60 -18.12 -6.82 -0.63
C LEU A 60 -16.75 -7.49 -0.79
N GLY A 61 -15.74 -6.98 -0.10
CA GLY A 61 -14.38 -7.54 -0.12
C GLY A 61 -13.40 -6.89 -1.11
N LEU A 62 -13.82 -5.87 -1.87
CA LEU A 62 -12.94 -5.08 -2.74
C LEU A 62 -12.97 -3.61 -2.34
N GLU A 63 -11.80 -2.98 -2.31
CA GLU A 63 -11.66 -1.53 -2.12
C GLU A 63 -11.13 -0.92 -3.42
N SER A 64 -11.95 -0.08 -4.04
CA SER A 64 -11.64 0.60 -5.29
C SER A 64 -12.34 1.97 -5.36
N ASP A 65 -11.83 2.88 -6.17
CA ASP A 65 -12.43 4.19 -6.44
C ASP A 65 -12.34 4.53 -7.94
N HIS A 66 -12.86 5.71 -8.33
CA HIS A 66 -12.82 6.18 -9.72
C HIS A 66 -11.39 6.41 -10.25
N PHE A 67 -10.39 6.62 -9.41
CA PHE A 67 -9.01 6.78 -9.90
C PHE A 67 -8.39 5.47 -10.37
N ASP A 68 -8.92 4.34 -9.92
CA ASP A 68 -8.32 3.03 -10.19
C ASP A 68 -8.35 2.62 -11.67
N GLU A 69 -9.28 3.17 -12.47
CA GLU A 69 -9.31 2.95 -13.92
C GLU A 69 -8.18 3.66 -14.67
N TYR A 70 -7.60 4.71 -14.06
CA TYR A 70 -6.52 5.52 -14.63
C TYR A 70 -5.15 5.14 -14.08
N CYS A 71 -5.11 4.36 -13.00
CA CYS A 71 -3.87 3.98 -12.34
C CYS A 71 -3.26 2.71 -12.95
N HIS A 72 -1.94 2.68 -13.04
CA HIS A 72 -1.22 1.42 -13.03
C HIS A 72 -1.19 0.89 -11.59
N HIS A 73 -1.44 -0.40 -11.43
CA HIS A 73 -1.38 -1.07 -10.13
C HIS A 73 -0.11 -1.90 -10.07
N MET A 74 0.77 -1.59 -9.12
CA MET A 74 1.98 -2.37 -8.87
C MET A 74 1.72 -3.30 -7.69
N LEU A 75 1.87 -4.60 -7.91
CA LEU A 75 1.64 -5.66 -6.93
C LEU A 75 2.98 -6.27 -6.51
N VAL A 76 3.11 -6.55 -5.21
CA VAL A 76 4.23 -7.30 -4.67
C VAL A 76 3.71 -8.63 -4.14
N ARG A 77 4.27 -9.72 -4.64
CA ARG A 77 3.98 -11.07 -4.17
C ARG A 77 5.14 -11.65 -3.40
N ASP A 78 4.84 -12.35 -2.32
CA ASP A 78 5.77 -13.27 -1.71
C ASP A 78 5.74 -14.58 -2.51
N LEU A 79 6.85 -14.97 -3.11
CA LEU A 79 6.96 -16.19 -3.92
C LEU A 79 7.00 -17.47 -3.09
N ASP A 80 7.20 -17.37 -1.78
CA ASP A 80 7.20 -18.53 -0.88
C ASP A 80 5.77 -18.90 -0.46
N SER A 81 4.90 -17.90 -0.25
CA SER A 81 3.47 -18.12 0.07
C SER A 81 2.53 -17.99 -1.13
N GLY A 82 2.95 -17.30 -2.19
CA GLY A 82 2.10 -16.90 -3.33
C GLY A 82 1.20 -15.69 -3.05
N GLU A 83 1.22 -15.15 -1.83
CA GLU A 83 0.31 -14.09 -1.41
C GLU A 83 0.74 -12.72 -1.91
N ALA A 84 -0.25 -11.87 -2.22
CA ALA A 84 -0.04 -10.44 -2.40
C ALA A 84 0.24 -9.80 -1.04
N VAL A 85 1.41 -9.19 -0.88
CA VAL A 85 1.88 -8.62 0.39
C VAL A 85 2.00 -7.10 0.38
N ALA A 86 2.01 -6.48 -0.80
CA ALA A 86 1.85 -5.04 -0.96
C ALA A 86 1.22 -4.73 -2.32
N CYS A 87 0.52 -3.60 -2.40
CA CYS A 87 0.10 -3.01 -3.67
C CYS A 87 0.22 -1.49 -3.58
N THR A 88 0.60 -0.83 -4.66
CA THR A 88 0.57 0.63 -4.79
C THR A 88 0.03 1.05 -6.14
N ARG A 89 -0.57 2.24 -6.17
CA ARG A 89 -1.05 2.88 -7.39
C ARG A 89 0.04 3.78 -7.96
N ILE A 90 0.08 3.87 -9.28
CA ILE A 90 0.89 4.83 -10.03
C ILE A 90 -0.07 5.54 -10.97
N LEU A 91 -0.32 6.82 -10.72
CA LEU A 91 -1.09 7.69 -11.60
C LEU A 91 -0.09 8.57 -12.35
N THR A 92 -0.01 8.46 -13.67
CA THR A 92 0.89 9.31 -14.46
C THR A 92 0.27 10.70 -14.67
N ASP A 93 1.07 11.70 -15.03
CA ASP A 93 0.57 13.02 -15.46
C ASP A 93 -0.51 12.94 -16.53
N THR A 94 -0.25 12.12 -17.55
CA THR A 94 -1.17 11.93 -18.67
C THR A 94 -2.49 11.33 -18.23
N GLN A 95 -2.47 10.35 -17.32
CA GLN A 95 -3.68 9.72 -16.78
C GLN A 95 -4.40 10.63 -15.79
N ALA A 96 -3.67 11.40 -14.97
CA ALA A 96 -4.24 12.39 -14.07
C ALA A 96 -5.05 13.44 -14.84
N GLN A 97 -4.58 13.88 -16.01
CA GLN A 97 -5.35 14.81 -16.86
C GLN A 97 -6.67 14.22 -17.34
N VAL A 98 -6.70 12.93 -17.68
CA VAL A 98 -7.91 12.23 -18.11
C VAL A 98 -8.86 11.97 -16.93
N ALA A 99 -8.31 11.67 -15.74
CA ALA A 99 -9.05 11.46 -14.50
C ALA A 99 -9.66 12.74 -13.89
N GLY A 100 -9.47 13.90 -14.52
CA GLY A 100 -9.93 15.20 -14.02
C GLY A 100 -9.00 15.84 -12.96
N GLY A 101 -7.78 15.34 -12.82
CA GLY A 101 -6.73 15.84 -11.93
C GLY A 101 -6.16 14.78 -11.01
N TYR A 102 -5.17 15.16 -10.19
CA TYR A 102 -4.65 14.32 -9.12
C TYR A 102 -5.68 14.19 -7.99
N TYR A 103 -5.75 13.01 -7.36
CA TYR A 103 -6.60 12.83 -6.18
C TYR A 103 -6.28 13.86 -5.08
N SER A 104 -4.98 14.14 -4.88
CA SER A 104 -4.48 15.08 -3.89
C SER A 104 -4.96 16.51 -4.11
N ALA A 105 -5.39 16.88 -5.33
CA ALA A 105 -5.97 18.20 -5.60
C ALA A 105 -7.31 18.43 -4.87
N LYS A 106 -7.95 17.37 -4.37
CA LYS A 106 -9.14 17.45 -3.53
C LYS A 106 -8.81 17.81 -2.08
N GLU A 107 -7.59 17.54 -1.65
CA GLU A 107 -7.14 17.67 -0.25
C GLU A 107 -6.15 18.82 -0.06
N PHE A 108 -5.42 19.19 -1.12
CA PHE A 108 -4.33 20.16 -1.09
C PHE A 108 -4.41 21.11 -2.29
N ASP A 109 -3.95 22.35 -2.10
CA ASP A 109 -3.72 23.26 -3.22
C ASP A 109 -2.41 22.89 -3.93
N LEU A 110 -2.53 22.43 -5.18
CA LEU A 110 -1.42 22.03 -6.04
C LEU A 110 -0.98 23.15 -6.98
N SER A 111 -1.47 24.39 -6.83
CA SER A 111 -1.16 25.52 -7.71
C SER A 111 0.36 25.74 -7.86
N CYS A 112 1.12 25.60 -6.77
CA CYS A 112 2.57 25.75 -6.76
C CYS A 112 3.34 24.74 -7.61
N LEU A 113 2.74 23.59 -7.94
CA LEU A 113 3.37 22.58 -8.80
C LEU A 113 3.31 22.94 -10.28
N ARG A 114 2.42 23.87 -10.68
CA ARG A 114 2.26 24.29 -12.08
C ARG A 114 3.44 25.08 -12.62
N ASP A 115 4.19 25.73 -11.72
CA ASP A 115 5.31 26.61 -12.06
C ASP A 115 6.67 25.89 -12.00
N ILE A 116 6.67 24.57 -11.76
CA ILE A 116 7.89 23.76 -11.69
C ILE A 116 8.19 23.20 -13.08
N ASP A 117 9.41 23.41 -13.56
CA ASP A 117 9.90 22.77 -14.79
C ASP A 117 10.04 21.25 -14.61
N GLY A 118 9.34 20.48 -15.43
CA GLY A 118 9.42 19.02 -15.45
C GLY A 118 8.05 18.34 -15.49
N ARG A 119 8.07 16.99 -15.47
CA ARG A 119 6.83 16.21 -15.33
C ARG A 119 6.53 15.97 -13.86
N VAL A 120 5.31 16.27 -13.45
CA VAL A 120 4.75 15.88 -12.15
C VAL A 120 4.16 14.48 -12.31
N MET A 121 4.43 13.55 -11.39
CA MET A 121 3.78 12.23 -11.34
C MET A 121 3.20 12.01 -9.95
#